data_AF-A0A9N9B9L4-F1
#
_entry.id   AF-A0A9N9B9L4-F1
#
_cell.length_a   1.000
_cell.length_b   1.000
_cell.length_c   1.000
_cell.angle_alpha   90.00
_cell.angle_beta   90.00
_cell.angle_gamma   90.00
#
_symmetry.space_group_name_H-M   'P 1'
#
loop_
_entity.id
_entity.type
_entity.pdbx_description
1 polymer ?
#
loop_
_entity_poly.entity_id
_entity_poly.type
_entity_poly.pdbx_seq_one_letter_code
_entity_poly.pdbx_strand_id
1 'polypeptide(L)'
;MATTHYPLLYDRQPAIFILCKMDTLIPNNSVHINGGKDLEIITGIPYKIINEGHYLDNGGADYGSYVTLCGHNYDQNDSKYSRQIWYIEESTNLGEYRISSNGKYLDTFGGEHEFACRMSYENHCDSPYYSRQLWLWKFEIADYQLKAEIENFKYDEQINDLESYVTKVSSSIFTSRNQSLGSNKLGITLSEKMQNITSWSFNKSKEIAFLDKLNVDIKAEYAGVKGNLPEIINWDNKTISLETTKKVKLDETNVSGKYSVEIQKKDDVEVKIIWHKVNLDVQFTATAKIMGFSDRLRKNGSVAKMEQVDANATLSFLRNSGFDGTIIGTEGKNVLVEITGNVNIQGALKYEIEKSNVILPSLNPAGDDQIVDDHVLV
;
A
#
# COMPACT_ATOMS: atom_id res chain seq x y z
N MET A 1 -32.01 -47.41 -79.37
CA MET A 1 -32.68 -46.55 -78.38
C MET A 1 -31.84 -46.59 -77.12
N ALA A 2 -31.20 -45.47 -76.78
CA ALA A 2 -30.40 -45.26 -75.58
C ALA A 2 -31.33 -45.31 -74.34
N THR A 3 -30.91 -45.68 -73.14
CA THR A 3 -29.72 -45.21 -72.42
C THR A 3 -29.20 -46.24 -71.41
N THR A 4 -27.89 -46.37 -71.40
CA THR A 4 -26.95 -47.03 -70.48
C THR A 4 -26.98 -46.50 -69.06
N HIS A 5 -26.65 -47.31 -68.05
CA HIS A 5 -25.85 -46.92 -66.87
C HIS A 5 -25.33 -48.14 -66.09
N TYR A 6 -24.01 -48.26 -66.02
CA TYR A 6 -23.12 -48.89 -65.01
C TYR A 6 -21.68 -48.51 -65.45
N PRO A 7 -20.62 -48.57 -64.62
CA PRO A 7 -20.53 -48.69 -63.17
C PRO A 7 -19.43 -47.79 -62.50
N LEU A 8 -19.38 -47.85 -61.17
CA LEU A 8 -18.20 -47.85 -60.27
C LEU A 8 -17.15 -46.70 -60.26
N LEU A 9 -16.84 -46.33 -59.00
CA LEU A 9 -15.52 -46.10 -58.40
C LEU A 9 -14.85 -44.70 -58.41
N TYR A 10 -14.40 -44.38 -57.19
CA TYR A 10 -13.29 -43.54 -56.74
C TYR A 10 -13.45 -42.02 -56.56
N ASP A 11 -12.90 -41.63 -55.41
CA ASP A 11 -12.27 -40.38 -55.04
C ASP A 11 -13.08 -39.09 -55.02
N ARG A 12 -13.30 -38.59 -53.80
CA ARG A 12 -13.39 -37.16 -53.55
C ARG A 12 -12.58 -36.78 -52.31
N GLN A 13 -11.41 -36.21 -52.56
CA GLN A 13 -10.88 -35.12 -51.73
C GLN A 13 -11.32 -33.76 -52.31
N PRO A 14 -11.28 -32.69 -51.51
CA PRO A 14 -12.39 -31.73 -51.42
C PRO A 14 -12.09 -30.36 -52.01
N ALA A 15 -13.13 -29.62 -52.39
CA ALA A 15 -13.17 -28.15 -52.30
C ALA A 15 -14.63 -27.67 -52.40
N ILE A 16 -15.19 -27.22 -51.28
CA ILE A 16 -15.50 -25.81 -50.95
C ILE A 16 -16.61 -25.23 -51.82
N PHE A 17 -17.79 -25.09 -51.20
CA PHE A 17 -18.61 -23.89 -51.33
C PHE A 17 -19.04 -23.42 -49.94
N ILE A 18 -18.85 -22.13 -49.71
CA ILE A 18 -19.12 -21.39 -48.49
C ILE A 18 -20.63 -21.12 -48.41
N LEU A 19 -21.26 -21.51 -47.30
CA LEU A 19 -22.62 -21.13 -46.94
C LEU A 19 -22.59 -20.45 -45.57
N CYS A 20 -23.17 -19.25 -45.49
CA CYS A 20 -23.27 -18.43 -44.29
C CYS A 20 -23.90 -19.22 -43.13
N LYS A 21 -23.14 -19.42 -42.04
CA LYS A 21 -23.54 -20.14 -40.83
C LYS A 21 -24.40 -19.24 -39.93
N MET A 22 -25.65 -19.63 -39.68
CA MET A 22 -26.37 -19.30 -38.44
C MET A 22 -26.00 -20.31 -37.33
N ASP A 23 -24.70 -20.52 -37.13
CA ASP A 23 -24.09 -21.40 -36.12
C ASP A 23 -23.02 -20.60 -35.38
N THR A 24 -23.37 -19.96 -34.28
CA THR A 24 -22.37 -19.53 -33.30
C THR A 24 -22.41 -20.50 -32.14
N LEU A 25 -21.39 -21.35 -32.06
CA LEU A 25 -21.09 -22.15 -30.87
C LEU A 25 -20.99 -21.22 -29.66
N ILE A 26 -21.45 -21.67 -28.49
CA ILE A 26 -21.14 -20.98 -27.23
C ILE A 26 -19.60 -20.97 -27.12
N PRO A 27 -18.97 -19.79 -26.95
CA PRO A 27 -17.53 -19.73 -26.82
C PRO A 27 -17.10 -20.55 -25.60
N ASN A 28 -16.07 -21.37 -25.80
CA ASN A 28 -15.44 -22.17 -24.76
C ASN A 28 -14.47 -21.28 -23.97
N ASN A 29 -15.01 -20.40 -23.14
CA ASN A 29 -14.24 -19.52 -22.27
C ASN A 29 -13.93 -20.24 -20.96
N SER A 30 -12.74 -20.01 -20.39
CA SER A 30 -12.45 -20.42 -19.03
C SER A 30 -13.42 -19.73 -18.08
N VAL A 31 -14.04 -20.49 -17.18
CA VAL A 31 -14.88 -19.93 -16.11
C VAL A 31 -13.95 -19.28 -15.09
N HIS A 32 -13.86 -17.95 -15.18
CA HIS A 32 -13.15 -17.10 -14.24
C HIS A 32 -14.01 -16.85 -13.02
N ILE A 33 -13.58 -17.34 -11.86
CA ILE A 33 -14.19 -16.96 -10.58
C ILE A 33 -13.59 -15.63 -10.12
N ASN A 34 -14.39 -14.76 -9.52
CA ASN A 34 -13.87 -13.66 -8.70
C ASN A 34 -12.96 -14.23 -7.60
N GLY A 35 -11.65 -14.01 -7.73
CA GLY A 35 -10.61 -14.65 -6.91
C GLY A 35 -9.48 -15.30 -7.70
N GLY A 36 -9.53 -15.27 -9.05
CA GLY A 36 -8.36 -15.45 -9.91
C GLY A 36 -7.87 -16.89 -10.11
N LYS A 37 -8.65 -17.88 -9.65
CA LYS A 37 -8.42 -19.28 -10.03
C LYS A 37 -9.43 -19.64 -11.11
N ASP A 38 -8.92 -19.90 -12.31
CA ASP A 38 -9.72 -20.52 -13.35
C ASP A 38 -10.18 -21.88 -12.80
N LEU A 39 -11.49 -22.13 -12.79
CA LEU A 39 -11.94 -23.51 -12.68
C LEU A 39 -11.51 -24.21 -13.97
N GLU A 40 -11.20 -25.51 -13.91
CA GLU A 40 -11.09 -26.36 -15.11
C GLU A 40 -12.50 -26.60 -15.72
N ILE A 41 -13.29 -25.54 -15.79
CA ILE A 41 -14.64 -25.49 -16.30
C ILE A 41 -14.61 -24.48 -17.45
N ILE A 42 -15.17 -24.91 -18.56
CA ILE A 42 -15.22 -24.25 -19.85
C ILE A 42 -16.69 -24.01 -20.13
N THR A 43 -17.07 -22.77 -20.45
CA THR A 43 -18.45 -22.47 -20.82
C THR A 43 -18.84 -23.26 -22.08
N GLY A 44 -20.13 -23.60 -22.22
CA GLY A 44 -20.62 -24.23 -23.44
C GLY A 44 -20.35 -25.73 -23.62
N ILE A 45 -19.71 -26.42 -22.65
CA ILE A 45 -19.56 -27.89 -22.67
C ILE A 45 -20.45 -28.57 -21.62
N PRO A 46 -20.88 -29.84 -21.82
CA PRO A 46 -21.74 -30.55 -20.90
C PRO A 46 -20.99 -31.08 -19.67
N TYR A 47 -21.58 -30.90 -18.50
CA TYR A 47 -21.06 -31.36 -17.21
C TYR A 47 -22.05 -32.26 -16.47
N LYS A 48 -21.51 -33.20 -15.68
CA LYS A 48 -22.22 -33.80 -14.56
C LYS A 48 -21.69 -33.19 -13.26
N ILE A 49 -22.58 -32.57 -12.49
CA ILE A 49 -22.23 -31.98 -11.19
C ILE A 49 -22.46 -33.04 -10.11
N ILE A 50 -21.44 -33.28 -9.28
CA ILE A 50 -21.45 -34.34 -8.26
C ILE A 50 -21.24 -33.73 -6.87
N ASN A 51 -22.06 -34.11 -5.90
CA ASN A 51 -21.92 -33.76 -4.49
C ASN A 51 -22.08 -35.02 -3.61
N GLU A 52 -21.08 -35.32 -2.79
CA GLU A 52 -21.06 -36.49 -1.89
C GLU A 52 -21.50 -37.81 -2.58
N GLY A 53 -21.02 -38.04 -3.80
CA GLY A 53 -21.35 -39.25 -4.59
C GLY A 53 -22.74 -39.23 -5.25
N HIS A 54 -23.51 -38.16 -5.10
CA HIS A 54 -24.80 -37.97 -5.75
C HIS A 54 -24.69 -36.99 -6.92
N TYR A 55 -25.47 -37.21 -7.97
CA TYR A 55 -25.49 -36.42 -9.19
C TYR A 55 -26.61 -35.39 -9.12
N LEU A 56 -26.30 -34.15 -9.49
CA LEU A 56 -27.33 -33.12 -9.64
C LEU A 56 -28.25 -33.49 -10.81
N ASP A 57 -29.53 -33.67 -10.49
CA ASP A 57 -30.58 -34.10 -11.43
C ASP A 57 -31.66 -33.03 -11.48
N ASN A 58 -32.01 -32.58 -12.68
CA ASN A 58 -33.03 -31.56 -12.89
C ASN A 58 -34.48 -32.01 -12.60
N GLY A 59 -34.67 -33.22 -12.04
CA GLY A 59 -35.96 -33.75 -11.66
C GLY A 59 -36.79 -34.24 -12.85
N GLY A 60 -36.22 -34.21 -14.06
CA GLY A 60 -36.85 -34.66 -15.29
C GLY A 60 -37.84 -33.70 -15.91
N ALA A 61 -37.81 -32.42 -15.55
CA ALA A 61 -39.01 -31.64 -15.71
C ALA A 61 -38.78 -30.19 -16.14
N ASP A 62 -39.87 -29.72 -16.75
CA ASP A 62 -40.13 -28.41 -17.31
C ASP A 62 -40.09 -27.30 -16.24
N TYR A 63 -40.55 -26.10 -16.60
CA TYR A 63 -40.60 -24.95 -15.71
C TYR A 63 -41.22 -25.24 -14.32
N GLY A 64 -40.55 -24.78 -13.26
CA GLY A 64 -41.00 -24.88 -11.86
C GLY A 64 -40.55 -26.14 -11.12
N SER A 65 -39.77 -27.00 -11.78
CA SER A 65 -39.34 -28.30 -11.26
C SER A 65 -38.19 -28.19 -10.28
N TYR A 66 -38.18 -29.06 -9.26
CA TYR A 66 -37.12 -29.07 -8.25
C TYR A 66 -35.87 -29.77 -8.75
N VAL A 67 -34.73 -29.19 -8.39
CA VAL A 67 -33.44 -29.86 -8.56
C VAL A 67 -33.21 -30.80 -7.39
N THR A 68 -32.74 -32.00 -7.69
CA THR A 68 -32.56 -33.08 -6.73
C THR A 68 -31.17 -33.69 -6.82
N LEU A 69 -30.76 -34.40 -5.78
CA LEU A 69 -29.56 -35.22 -5.79
C LEU A 69 -29.96 -36.67 -6.06
N CYS A 70 -29.50 -37.23 -7.17
CA CYS A 70 -29.75 -38.60 -7.57
C CYS A 70 -28.56 -39.48 -7.19
N GLY A 71 -28.80 -40.60 -6.52
CA GLY A 71 -27.75 -41.58 -6.18
C GLY A 71 -27.27 -42.43 -7.36
N HIS A 72 -27.90 -42.32 -8.54
CA HIS A 72 -27.57 -43.10 -9.73
C HIS A 72 -26.88 -42.22 -10.78
N ASN A 73 -25.88 -42.77 -11.46
CA ASN A 73 -25.30 -42.18 -12.66
C ASN A 73 -26.02 -42.76 -13.88
N TYR A 74 -26.84 -41.95 -14.57
CA TYR A 74 -27.47 -42.42 -15.81
C TYR A 74 -26.42 -42.49 -16.93
N ASP A 75 -26.43 -43.57 -17.70
CA ASP A 75 -25.56 -43.72 -18.88
C ASP A 75 -26.17 -43.00 -20.09
N GLN A 76 -25.39 -42.79 -21.16
CA GLN A 76 -25.84 -42.00 -22.32
C GLN A 76 -27.07 -42.59 -23.04
N ASN A 77 -27.35 -43.87 -22.82
CA ASN A 77 -28.44 -44.60 -23.45
C ASN A 77 -29.73 -44.55 -22.61
N ASP A 78 -29.65 -44.14 -21.33
CA ASP A 78 -30.81 -43.93 -20.49
C ASP A 78 -31.55 -42.65 -20.94
N SER A 79 -32.87 -42.77 -21.07
CA SER A 79 -33.79 -41.65 -21.28
C SER A 79 -33.64 -40.50 -20.28
N LYS A 80 -33.06 -40.76 -19.10
CA LYS A 80 -32.83 -39.82 -18.02
C LYS A 80 -31.42 -39.23 -18.02
N TYR A 81 -30.54 -39.64 -18.92
CA TYR A 81 -29.17 -39.12 -19.03
C TYR A 81 -29.12 -37.59 -19.06
N SER A 82 -29.95 -37.00 -19.92
CA SER A 82 -30.02 -35.55 -20.14
C SER A 82 -30.39 -34.75 -18.89
N ARG A 83 -31.02 -35.40 -17.88
CA ARG A 83 -31.39 -34.77 -16.60
C ARG A 83 -30.18 -34.42 -15.74
N GLN A 84 -29.06 -35.10 -15.98
CA GLN A 84 -27.81 -34.92 -15.25
C GLN A 84 -26.79 -34.08 -16.03
N ILE A 85 -27.17 -33.56 -17.20
CA ILE A 85 -26.30 -32.76 -18.04
C ILE A 85 -26.60 -31.28 -17.81
N TRP A 86 -25.55 -30.56 -17.44
CA TRP A 86 -25.57 -29.15 -17.12
C TRP A 86 -24.58 -28.39 -17.98
N TYR A 87 -24.96 -27.20 -18.42
CA TYR A 87 -24.12 -26.26 -19.15
C TYR A 87 -23.91 -25.02 -18.31
N ILE A 88 -22.74 -24.41 -18.46
CA ILE A 88 -22.40 -23.15 -17.80
C ILE A 88 -22.23 -22.11 -18.91
N GLU A 89 -22.94 -21.00 -18.76
CA GLU A 89 -23.01 -19.91 -19.73
C GLU A 89 -22.57 -18.62 -19.06
N GLU A 90 -21.75 -17.82 -19.74
CA GLU A 90 -21.37 -16.49 -19.28
C GLU A 90 -22.58 -15.54 -19.37
N SER A 91 -22.80 -14.74 -18.33
CA SER A 91 -23.77 -13.65 -18.35
C SER A 91 -23.22 -12.46 -19.13
N THR A 92 -24.07 -11.46 -19.39
CA THR A 92 -23.60 -10.13 -19.85
C THR A 92 -22.72 -9.42 -18.82
N ASN A 93 -22.78 -9.84 -17.56
CA ASN A 93 -21.97 -9.31 -16.47
C ASN A 93 -20.77 -10.21 -16.19
N LEU A 94 -19.58 -9.61 -16.09
CA LEU A 94 -18.33 -10.32 -15.85
C LEU A 94 -18.35 -11.06 -14.49
N GLY A 95 -18.02 -12.35 -14.50
CA GLY A 95 -17.95 -13.19 -13.29
C GLY A 95 -19.29 -13.74 -12.81
N GLU A 96 -20.38 -13.49 -13.55
CA GLU A 96 -21.69 -14.08 -13.33
C GLU A 96 -21.97 -15.15 -14.38
N TYR A 97 -22.50 -16.29 -13.94
CA TYR A 97 -22.78 -17.42 -14.82
C TYR A 97 -24.22 -17.88 -14.67
N ARG A 98 -24.79 -18.35 -15.77
CA ARG A 98 -26.06 -19.08 -15.80
C ARG A 98 -25.74 -20.57 -15.91
N ILE A 99 -26.53 -21.38 -15.20
CA ILE A 99 -26.43 -22.83 -15.27
C ILE A 99 -27.70 -23.33 -15.94
N SER A 100 -27.56 -24.07 -17.03
CA SER A 100 -28.71 -24.56 -17.80
C SER A 100 -28.70 -26.07 -17.98
N SER A 101 -29.89 -26.66 -18.09
CA SER A 101 -30.10 -28.07 -18.41
C SER A 101 -31.36 -28.19 -19.27
N ASN A 102 -31.25 -28.88 -20.40
CA ASN A 102 -32.36 -29.10 -21.33
C ASN A 102 -33.12 -27.81 -21.74
N GLY A 103 -32.39 -26.71 -21.97
CA GLY A 103 -32.97 -25.41 -22.35
C GLY A 103 -33.77 -24.70 -21.25
N LYS A 104 -33.49 -25.03 -19.98
CA LYS A 104 -34.02 -24.37 -18.78
C LYS A 104 -32.87 -23.96 -17.88
N TYR A 105 -33.10 -22.93 -17.07
CA TYR A 105 -32.09 -22.31 -16.23
C TYR A 105 -32.32 -22.65 -14.76
N LEU A 106 -31.22 -22.83 -14.04
CA LEU A 106 -31.21 -22.94 -12.59
C LEU A 106 -31.59 -21.60 -11.98
N ASP A 107 -32.66 -21.56 -11.20
CA ASP A 107 -33.33 -20.35 -10.73
C ASP A 107 -33.62 -20.47 -9.22
N THR A 108 -33.43 -19.36 -8.51
CA THR A 108 -33.80 -19.23 -7.10
C THR A 108 -35.27 -18.79 -6.97
N PHE A 109 -36.16 -19.77 -6.78
CA PHE A 109 -37.58 -19.53 -6.54
C PHE A 109 -37.88 -19.36 -5.05
N GLY A 110 -38.42 -18.19 -4.67
CA GLY A 110 -38.91 -17.92 -3.31
C GLY A 110 -38.85 -16.45 -2.92
N GLY A 111 -39.83 -15.98 -2.13
CA GLY A 111 -39.76 -14.74 -1.37
C GLY A 111 -39.15 -14.97 0.02
N GLU A 112 -39.17 -13.93 0.87
CA GLU A 112 -38.36 -13.69 2.09
C GLU A 112 -38.07 -14.85 3.07
N HIS A 113 -38.70 -16.03 3.00
CA HIS A 113 -38.55 -17.08 4.01
C HIS A 113 -38.24 -18.50 3.51
N GLU A 114 -38.29 -18.82 2.20
CA GLU A 114 -37.88 -20.14 1.69
C GLU A 114 -37.25 -20.03 0.29
N PHE A 115 -35.94 -20.22 0.18
CA PHE A 115 -35.24 -20.31 -1.10
C PHE A 115 -35.23 -21.75 -1.59
N ALA A 116 -35.95 -22.04 -2.67
CA ALA A 116 -35.88 -23.32 -3.36
C ALA A 116 -35.15 -23.17 -4.70
N CYS A 117 -34.23 -24.07 -4.99
CA CYS A 117 -33.58 -24.14 -6.29
C CYS A 117 -34.48 -24.90 -7.28
N ARG A 118 -34.87 -24.24 -8.38
CA ARG A 118 -35.79 -24.78 -9.38
C ARG A 118 -35.31 -24.52 -10.80
N MET A 119 -35.90 -25.23 -11.76
CA MET A 119 -35.72 -24.97 -13.19
C MET A 119 -36.71 -23.90 -13.67
N SER A 120 -36.28 -22.94 -14.48
CA SER A 120 -37.17 -21.94 -15.10
C SER A 120 -36.82 -21.64 -16.57
N TYR A 121 -37.71 -20.90 -17.27
CA TYR A 121 -37.49 -20.44 -18.64
C TYR A 121 -36.51 -19.29 -18.64
N GLU A 122 -35.74 -19.11 -19.72
CA GLU A 122 -34.88 -17.94 -19.88
C GLU A 122 -35.65 -16.65 -19.59
N ASN A 123 -35.17 -15.91 -18.60
CA ASN A 123 -35.64 -14.56 -18.36
C ASN A 123 -34.87 -13.62 -19.30
N HIS A 124 -35.56 -12.66 -19.91
CA HIS A 124 -34.89 -11.58 -20.62
C HIS A 124 -34.05 -10.75 -19.64
N CYS A 125 -32.92 -10.18 -20.09
CA CYS A 125 -32.05 -9.35 -19.25
C CYS A 125 -32.77 -8.17 -18.57
N ASP A 126 -33.86 -7.68 -19.18
CA ASP A 126 -34.67 -6.57 -18.68
C ASP A 126 -35.76 -7.02 -17.68
N SER A 127 -35.88 -8.32 -17.42
CA SER A 127 -36.85 -8.89 -16.46
C SER A 127 -36.34 -8.74 -15.03
N PRO A 128 -37.19 -8.34 -14.06
CA PRO A 128 -36.82 -8.32 -12.64
C PRO A 128 -36.50 -9.72 -12.09
N TYR A 129 -36.82 -10.77 -12.83
CA TYR A 129 -36.53 -12.16 -12.47
C TYR A 129 -35.23 -12.70 -13.10
N TYR A 130 -34.59 -11.94 -13.99
CA TYR A 130 -33.32 -12.34 -14.63
C TYR A 130 -32.22 -12.62 -13.61
N SER A 131 -32.12 -11.76 -12.60
CA SER A 131 -31.13 -11.89 -11.51
C SER A 131 -31.26 -13.19 -10.72
N ARG A 132 -32.42 -13.85 -10.73
CA ARG A 132 -32.62 -15.13 -10.03
C ARG A 132 -31.95 -16.32 -10.72
N GLN A 133 -31.62 -16.16 -12.01
CA GLN A 133 -30.90 -17.13 -12.83
C GLN A 133 -29.39 -16.89 -12.86
N LEU A 134 -28.93 -15.80 -12.25
CA LEU A 134 -27.51 -15.44 -12.19
C LEU A 134 -26.92 -16.04 -10.92
N TRP A 135 -25.92 -16.90 -11.09
CA TRP A 135 -25.21 -17.53 -10.00
C TRP A 135 -23.86 -16.84 -9.81
N LEU A 136 -23.72 -16.18 -8.66
CA LEU A 136 -22.45 -15.69 -8.16
C LEU A 136 -21.82 -16.79 -7.30
N TRP A 137 -20.72 -17.37 -7.77
CA TRP A 137 -19.85 -18.16 -6.89
C TRP A 137 -19.10 -17.21 -5.97
N LYS A 138 -19.73 -16.80 -4.87
CA LYS A 138 -19.08 -16.01 -3.83
C LYS A 138 -18.33 -16.96 -2.91
N PHE A 139 -17.08 -17.26 -3.24
CA PHE A 139 -16.16 -17.83 -2.27
C PHE A 139 -15.76 -16.72 -1.32
N GLU A 140 -16.25 -16.78 -0.09
CA GLU A 140 -15.68 -15.96 0.98
C GLU A 140 -14.30 -16.51 1.29
N ILE A 141 -13.29 -15.64 1.25
CA ILE A 141 -11.92 -16.00 1.58
C ILE A 141 -11.90 -16.31 3.09
N ALA A 142 -12.03 -17.59 3.41
CA ALA A 142 -11.89 -18.08 4.77
C ALA A 142 -10.40 -18.20 5.11
N ASP A 143 -10.01 -17.58 6.22
CA ASP A 143 -8.71 -17.75 6.87
C ASP A 143 -7.48 -17.25 6.07
N TYR A 144 -7.21 -15.95 6.18
CA TYR A 144 -5.99 -15.33 5.63
C TYR A 144 -5.37 -14.33 6.61
N GLN A 145 -4.07 -14.11 6.46
CA GLN A 145 -3.32 -13.08 7.17
C GLN A 145 -2.51 -12.25 6.18
N LEU A 146 -2.38 -10.96 6.48
CA LEU A 146 -1.56 -10.03 5.73
C LEU A 146 -0.44 -9.50 6.64
N LYS A 147 0.77 -9.38 6.08
CA LYS A 147 1.93 -8.73 6.71
C LYS A 147 2.53 -7.72 5.75
N ALA A 148 3.22 -6.72 6.27
CA ALA A 148 3.90 -5.72 5.46
C ALA A 148 5.35 -5.52 5.88
N GLU A 149 6.22 -5.28 4.91
CA GLU A 149 7.57 -4.77 5.12
C GLU A 149 7.71 -3.43 4.40
N ILE A 150 8.10 -2.36 5.10
CA ILE A 150 8.30 -1.04 4.51
C ILE A 150 9.78 -0.80 4.29
N GLU A 151 10.17 -0.51 3.05
CA GLU A 151 11.55 -0.32 2.63
C GLU A 151 11.65 0.67 1.44
N ASN A 152 12.87 0.87 0.92
CA ASN A 152 13.15 1.67 -0.27
C ASN A 152 12.66 3.13 -0.16
N PHE A 153 13.01 3.79 0.93
CA PHE A 153 12.72 5.20 1.15
C PHE A 153 13.45 6.06 0.10
N LYS A 154 12.71 6.92 -0.59
CA LYS A 154 13.21 7.91 -1.53
C LYS A 154 12.77 9.29 -1.05
N TYR A 155 13.73 10.18 -0.91
CA TYR A 155 13.52 11.54 -0.44
C TYR A 155 13.54 12.51 -1.62
N ASP A 156 12.85 13.64 -1.46
CA ASP A 156 12.97 14.75 -2.41
C ASP A 156 14.43 15.22 -2.51
N GLU A 157 14.81 15.75 -3.67
CA GLU A 157 16.19 16.14 -4.00
C GLU A 157 16.74 17.22 -3.07
N GLN A 158 15.86 17.97 -2.40
CA GLN A 158 16.19 18.98 -1.38
C GLN A 158 17.14 18.44 -0.30
N ILE A 159 17.06 17.13 -0.01
CA ILE A 159 17.91 16.48 0.99
C ILE A 159 19.38 16.41 0.58
N ASN A 160 19.68 16.49 -0.73
CA ASN A 160 21.03 16.42 -1.27
C ASN A 160 21.78 17.76 -1.17
N ASP A 161 21.07 18.88 -0.98
CA ASP A 161 21.65 20.21 -0.84
C ASP A 161 21.06 20.98 0.34
N LEU A 162 21.34 20.49 1.55
CA LEU A 162 20.95 21.18 2.78
C LEU A 162 21.60 22.56 2.91
N GLU A 163 22.73 22.83 2.24
CA GLU A 163 23.42 24.12 2.32
C GLU A 163 22.58 25.26 1.71
N SER A 164 21.82 24.99 0.65
CA SER A 164 20.92 25.97 0.02
C SER A 164 19.80 26.47 0.95
N TYR A 165 19.47 25.71 2.01
CA TYR A 165 18.39 26.01 2.96
C TYR A 165 18.91 26.58 4.29
N VAL A 166 20.17 26.98 4.35
CA VAL A 166 20.79 27.48 5.58
C VAL A 166 20.29 28.87 5.96
N THR A 167 19.90 29.01 7.23
CA THR A 167 19.71 30.28 7.92
C THR A 167 20.84 30.50 8.92
N LYS A 168 21.45 31.68 8.91
CA LYS A 168 22.49 32.07 9.87
C LYS A 168 21.86 32.59 11.17
N VAL A 169 22.27 32.04 12.31
CA VAL A 169 21.84 32.47 13.64
C VAL A 169 23.07 32.71 14.52
N SER A 170 23.24 33.94 14.99
CA SER A 170 24.37 34.30 15.85
C SER A 170 24.02 34.18 17.33
N SER A 171 24.97 33.69 18.14
CA SER A 171 24.92 33.75 19.60
C SER A 171 26.15 34.50 20.10
N SER A 172 25.95 35.48 20.99
CA SER A 172 27.04 36.20 21.67
C SER A 172 27.61 35.32 22.77
N ILE A 173 28.94 35.23 22.86
CA ILE A 173 29.61 34.28 23.76
C ILE A 173 30.61 34.98 24.65
N PHE A 174 31.17 36.08 24.15
CA PHE A 174 32.12 36.86 24.92
C PHE A 174 32.06 38.31 24.49
N THR A 175 31.95 39.21 25.45
CA THR A 175 32.12 40.65 25.24
C THR A 175 33.22 41.14 26.16
N SER A 176 34.10 42.00 25.66
CA SER A 176 35.15 42.60 26.48
C SER A 176 35.50 43.99 26.01
N ARG A 177 35.90 44.81 26.98
CA ARG A 177 36.26 46.20 26.83
C ARG A 177 37.72 46.37 27.24
N ASN A 178 38.55 46.91 26.34
CA ASN A 178 39.92 47.28 26.66
C ASN A 178 40.03 48.79 26.90
N GLN A 179 40.02 49.21 28.16
CA GLN A 179 40.22 50.63 28.53
C GLN A 179 41.69 51.05 28.57
N SER A 180 42.63 50.11 28.39
CA SER A 180 44.05 50.40 28.48
C SER A 180 44.58 51.13 27.23
N LEU A 181 45.77 51.72 27.37
CA LEU A 181 46.46 52.42 26.28
C LEU A 181 47.17 51.48 25.29
N GLY A 182 47.25 50.17 25.59
CA GLY A 182 47.88 49.14 24.75
C GLY A 182 46.91 48.05 24.31
N SER A 183 47.35 47.16 23.41
CA SER A 183 46.59 45.98 22.99
C SER A 183 46.64 44.88 24.05
N ASN A 184 45.50 44.25 24.34
CA ASN A 184 45.42 43.13 25.27
C ASN A 184 45.07 41.84 24.53
N LYS A 185 45.80 40.76 24.81
CA LYS A 185 45.52 39.43 24.27
C LYS A 185 44.81 38.59 25.32
N LEU A 186 43.59 38.17 25.03
CA LEU A 186 42.76 37.44 25.98
C LEU A 186 42.50 36.01 25.48
N GLY A 187 42.60 35.04 26.38
CA GLY A 187 42.29 33.65 26.10
C GLY A 187 40.83 33.36 26.44
N ILE A 188 40.08 32.83 25.49
CA ILE A 188 38.67 32.45 25.63
C ILE A 188 38.58 30.93 25.51
N THR A 189 37.95 30.28 26.47
CA THR A 189 37.58 28.86 26.35
C THR A 189 36.11 28.78 25.96
N LEU A 190 35.84 28.15 24.82
CA LEU A 190 34.52 27.99 24.25
C LEU A 190 34.03 26.56 24.48
N SER A 191 32.78 26.39 24.89
CA SER A 191 32.11 25.10 24.97
C SER A 191 30.61 25.30 24.76
N GLU A 192 30.17 25.25 23.51
CA GLU A 192 28.77 25.45 23.11
C GLU A 192 28.23 24.20 22.40
N LYS A 193 26.93 23.98 22.54
CA LYS A 193 26.25 22.83 21.93
C LYS A 193 24.99 23.26 21.20
N MET A 194 24.75 22.68 20.05
CA MET A 194 23.49 22.82 19.32
C MET A 194 22.85 21.46 19.13
N GLN A 195 21.59 21.33 19.55
CA GLN A 195 20.81 20.12 19.34
C GLN A 195 20.36 20.06 17.87
N ASN A 196 20.54 18.88 17.28
CA ASN A 196 20.00 18.51 15.98
C ASN A 196 18.83 17.56 16.21
N ILE A 197 17.70 17.85 15.59
CA ILE A 197 16.47 17.10 15.70
C ILE A 197 16.14 16.59 14.30
N THR A 198 16.06 15.28 14.14
CA THR A 198 15.51 14.66 12.93
C THR A 198 14.26 13.92 13.35
N SER A 199 13.13 14.20 12.70
CA SER A 199 11.90 13.49 13.00
C SER A 199 11.19 13.07 11.73
N TRP A 200 10.59 11.88 11.73
CA TRP A 200 9.89 11.34 10.58
C TRP A 200 8.52 10.80 10.97
N SER A 201 7.58 10.87 10.02
CA SER A 201 6.21 10.37 10.18
C SER A 201 5.59 10.06 8.81
N PHE A 202 4.70 9.08 8.75
CA PHE A 202 3.91 8.80 7.55
C PHE A 202 2.78 9.83 7.35
N ASN A 203 2.41 10.05 6.09
CA ASN A 203 1.27 10.88 5.74
C ASN A 203 -0.02 10.10 5.94
N LYS A 204 -1.02 10.79 6.50
CA LYS A 204 -2.35 10.21 6.68
C LYS A 204 -2.95 9.80 5.33
N SER A 205 -3.28 8.52 5.20
CA SER A 205 -3.82 7.93 3.98
C SER A 205 -4.57 6.64 4.30
N LYS A 206 -5.42 6.15 3.38
CA LYS A 206 -6.20 4.93 3.61
C LYS A 206 -5.29 3.70 3.67
N GLU A 207 -4.17 3.76 2.97
CA GLU A 207 -3.10 2.76 2.95
C GLU A 207 -2.47 2.59 4.31
N ILE A 208 -2.14 3.70 4.98
CA ILE A 208 -1.54 3.67 6.32
C ILE A 208 -2.55 3.15 7.35
N ALA A 209 -3.81 3.63 7.32
CA ALA A 209 -4.86 3.13 8.19
C ALA A 209 -5.18 1.64 7.96
N PHE A 210 -4.94 1.12 6.76
CA PHE A 210 -5.02 -0.30 6.46
C PHE A 210 -3.83 -1.07 7.07
N LEU A 211 -2.61 -0.56 6.91
CA LEU A 211 -1.39 -1.14 7.50
C LEU A 211 -1.47 -1.24 9.02
N ASP A 212 -2.22 -0.35 9.67
CA ASP A 212 -2.46 -0.40 11.11
C ASP A 212 -3.08 -1.72 11.59
N LYS A 213 -3.71 -2.48 10.70
CA LYS A 213 -4.36 -3.76 11.00
C LYS A 213 -3.42 -4.96 10.80
N LEU A 214 -2.19 -4.71 10.34
CA LEU A 214 -1.22 -5.74 9.97
C LEU A 214 -0.05 -5.77 10.93
N ASN A 215 0.73 -6.85 10.86
CA ASN A 215 2.09 -6.85 11.40
C ASN A 215 3.01 -6.16 10.37
N VAL A 216 3.69 -5.08 10.78
CA VAL A 216 4.50 -4.24 9.90
C VAL A 216 5.92 -4.12 10.41
N ASP A 217 6.89 -4.54 9.59
CA ASP A 217 8.30 -4.29 9.84
C ASP A 217 8.78 -3.11 8.99
N ILE A 218 9.53 -2.18 9.57
CA ILE A 218 10.01 -0.97 8.88
C ILE A 218 11.53 -0.98 8.82
N LYS A 219 12.09 -0.91 7.62
CA LYS A 219 13.54 -0.78 7.37
C LYS A 219 13.77 0.59 6.74
N ALA A 220 14.03 1.59 7.58
CA ALA A 220 14.16 2.98 7.15
C ALA A 220 15.61 3.45 7.17
N GLU A 221 16.01 4.19 6.15
CA GLU A 221 17.27 4.94 6.14
C GLU A 221 16.92 6.42 6.07
N TYR A 222 16.98 7.14 7.19
CA TYR A 222 16.63 8.55 7.19
C TYR A 222 17.87 9.44 7.11
N ALA A 223 17.75 10.53 6.36
CA ALA A 223 18.77 11.57 6.33
C ALA A 223 18.62 12.51 7.53
N GLY A 224 19.74 12.83 8.17
CA GLY A 224 19.81 13.87 9.19
C GLY A 224 20.92 14.88 8.87
N VAL A 225 21.06 15.86 9.76
CA VAL A 225 22.11 16.91 9.71
C VAL A 225 23.53 16.34 9.55
N LYS A 226 23.76 15.12 10.05
CA LYS A 226 25.06 14.42 10.01
C LYS A 226 25.13 13.29 8.98
N GLY A 227 24.19 13.22 8.03
CA GLY A 227 24.13 12.19 6.99
C GLY A 227 23.06 11.12 7.24
N ASN A 228 23.09 10.08 6.39
CA ASN A 228 22.10 8.99 6.40
C ASN A 228 22.45 7.95 7.47
N LEU A 229 21.44 7.52 8.23
CA LEU A 229 21.59 6.49 9.26
C LEU A 229 20.57 5.37 9.00
N PRO A 230 21.01 4.14 8.74
CA PRO A 230 20.10 3.01 8.61
C PRO A 230 19.55 2.62 9.99
N GLU A 231 18.23 2.48 10.08
CA GLU A 231 17.54 2.03 11.28
C GLU A 231 16.46 1.00 10.93
N ILE A 232 16.50 -0.14 11.63
CA ILE A 232 15.43 -1.15 11.54
C ILE A 232 14.49 -0.91 12.71
N ILE A 233 13.23 -0.64 12.38
CA ILE A 233 12.16 -0.33 13.33
C ILE A 233 11.10 -1.42 13.17
N ASN A 234 11.10 -2.36 14.11
CA ASN A 234 10.02 -3.34 14.18
C ASN A 234 8.81 -2.66 14.83
N TRP A 235 7.65 -2.69 14.17
CA TRP A 235 6.44 -2.08 14.67
C TRP A 235 5.37 -3.15 14.96
N ASP A 236 4.94 -3.21 16.21
CA ASP A 236 3.84 -4.08 16.66
C ASP A 236 2.61 -3.19 16.89
N ASN A 237 1.51 -3.45 16.19
CA ASN A 237 0.35 -2.54 16.07
C ASN A 237 -0.44 -2.33 17.38
N LYS A 238 -0.09 -3.05 18.44
CA LYS A 238 -0.99 -3.30 19.58
C LYS A 238 -1.38 -2.07 20.39
N THR A 239 -0.83 -0.89 20.10
CA THR A 239 -1.01 0.27 20.98
C THR A 239 -1.06 1.64 20.29
N ILE A 240 -0.45 1.83 19.13
CA ILE A 240 -0.29 3.16 18.49
C ILE A 240 -0.34 2.96 16.97
N SER A 241 -1.09 3.78 16.23
CA SER A 241 -1.14 3.74 14.75
C SER A 241 0.19 4.18 14.10
N LEU A 242 0.49 3.69 12.90
CA LEU A 242 1.61 4.15 12.07
C LEU A 242 1.52 5.67 11.83
N GLU A 243 0.30 6.20 11.66
CA GLU A 243 0.05 7.65 11.50
C GLU A 243 0.59 8.48 12.67
N THR A 244 0.45 7.97 13.89
CA THR A 244 0.85 8.67 15.12
C THR A 244 2.28 8.32 15.55
N THR A 245 2.93 7.39 14.85
CA THR A 245 4.31 7.01 15.09
C THR A 245 5.23 8.08 14.53
N LYS A 246 5.48 9.11 15.32
CA LYS A 246 6.57 10.06 15.11
C LYS A 246 7.83 9.53 15.80
N LYS A 247 8.85 9.24 15.01
CA LYS A 247 10.17 8.94 15.56
C LYS A 247 11.00 10.22 15.57
N VAL A 248 11.69 10.45 16.68
CA VAL A 248 12.55 11.62 16.88
C VAL A 248 13.93 11.10 17.25
N LYS A 249 14.93 11.54 16.50
CA LYS A 249 16.34 11.36 16.83
C LYS A 249 16.95 12.69 17.22
N LEU A 250 17.72 12.64 18.29
CA LEU A 250 18.44 13.77 18.84
C LEU A 250 19.93 13.49 18.73
N ASP A 251 20.64 14.41 18.07
CA ASP A 251 22.09 14.44 18.02
C ASP A 251 22.58 15.84 18.40
N GLU A 252 23.89 16.03 18.60
CA GLU A 252 24.46 17.33 18.99
C GLU A 252 25.61 17.73 18.06
N THR A 253 25.64 18.99 17.63
CA THR A 253 26.82 19.64 17.05
C THR A 253 27.53 20.41 18.17
N ASN A 254 28.74 19.99 18.52
CA ASN A 254 29.52 20.55 19.61
C ASN A 254 30.61 21.48 19.07
N VAL A 255 30.77 22.63 19.72
CA VAL A 255 31.91 23.52 19.52
C VAL A 255 32.69 23.59 20.81
N SER A 256 33.95 23.18 20.77
CA SER A 256 34.85 23.36 21.90
C SER A 256 36.24 23.79 21.42
N GLY A 257 36.88 24.68 22.16
CA GLY A 257 38.21 25.15 21.78
C GLY A 257 38.72 26.30 22.63
N LYS A 258 40.03 26.56 22.53
CA LYS A 258 40.67 27.72 23.12
C LYS A 258 41.00 28.71 22.01
N TYR A 259 40.48 29.92 22.14
CA TYR A 259 40.66 31.01 21.18
C TYR A 259 41.45 32.12 21.84
N SER A 260 42.25 32.83 21.05
CA SER A 260 42.93 34.02 21.53
C SER A 260 42.46 35.22 20.73
N VAL A 261 41.96 36.21 21.44
CA VAL A 261 41.41 37.43 20.86
C VAL A 261 42.28 38.61 21.28
N GLU A 262 42.83 39.31 20.30
CA GLU A 262 43.52 40.57 20.51
C GLU A 262 42.53 41.72 20.48
N ILE A 263 42.51 42.52 21.54
CA ILE A 263 41.63 43.67 21.72
C ILE A 263 42.49 44.92 21.64
N GLN A 264 42.22 45.78 20.67
CA GLN A 264 42.99 47.01 20.46
C GLN A 264 42.73 48.02 21.58
N LYS A 265 43.55 49.08 21.65
CA LYS A 265 43.42 50.12 22.67
C LYS A 265 42.07 50.83 22.57
N LYS A 266 41.41 51.07 23.71
CA LYS A 266 40.10 51.76 23.78
C LYS A 266 39.02 51.12 22.89
N ASP A 267 39.03 49.80 22.78
CA ASP A 267 38.17 49.04 21.88
C ASP A 267 37.25 48.09 22.66
N ASP A 268 36.04 47.92 22.15
CA ASP A 268 34.99 47.05 22.68
C ASP A 268 34.73 45.96 21.64
N VAL A 269 34.89 44.69 22.04
CA VAL A 269 34.78 43.55 21.14
C VAL A 269 33.72 42.58 21.63
N GLU A 270 33.02 41.99 20.66
CA GLU A 270 32.09 40.89 20.83
C GLU A 270 32.56 39.72 19.97
N VAL A 271 32.58 38.53 20.56
CA VAL A 271 32.84 37.28 19.88
C VAL A 271 31.54 36.50 19.82
N LYS A 272 31.14 36.11 18.62
CA LYS A 272 29.91 35.37 18.33
C LYS A 272 30.27 34.02 17.73
N ILE A 273 29.45 33.00 18.02
CA ILE A 273 29.32 31.87 17.09
C ILE A 273 28.18 32.21 16.13
N ILE A 274 28.43 32.02 14.85
CA ILE A 274 27.42 32.01 13.80
C ILE A 274 27.11 30.55 13.47
N TRP A 275 25.90 30.13 13.79
CA TRP A 275 25.39 28.81 13.45
C TRP A 275 24.74 28.84 12.08
N HIS A 276 25.11 27.90 11.22
CA HIS A 276 24.50 27.67 9.92
C HIS A 276 23.42 26.60 10.10
N LYS A 277 22.20 27.04 10.36
CA LYS A 277 21.09 26.16 10.73
C LYS A 277 20.25 25.79 9.51
N VAL A 278 19.79 24.55 9.48
CA VAL A 278 18.75 24.09 8.57
C VAL A 278 17.47 23.83 9.37
N ASN A 279 16.32 24.13 8.77
CA ASN A 279 15.01 23.69 9.20
C ASN A 279 14.23 23.35 7.94
N LEU A 280 14.16 22.06 7.62
CA LEU A 280 13.64 21.58 6.35
C LEU A 280 12.63 20.46 6.59
N ASP A 281 11.48 20.57 5.93
CA ASP A 281 10.48 19.51 5.83
C ASP A 281 10.55 18.91 4.43
N VAL A 282 10.96 17.63 4.36
CA VAL A 282 11.19 16.91 3.11
C VAL A 282 10.19 15.77 2.99
N GLN A 283 9.50 15.70 1.85
CA GLN A 283 8.64 14.57 1.54
C GLN A 283 9.47 13.33 1.17
N PHE A 284 8.95 12.16 1.53
CA PHE A 284 9.47 10.89 1.05
C PHE A 284 8.38 9.98 0.54
N THR A 285 8.75 9.11 -0.40
CA THR A 285 8.00 7.93 -0.82
C THR A 285 8.71 6.68 -0.32
N ALA A 286 7.97 5.66 0.09
CA ALA A 286 8.53 4.35 0.42
C ALA A 286 7.66 3.25 -0.20
N THR A 287 8.23 2.06 -0.32
CA THR A 287 7.50 0.88 -0.81
C THR A 287 7.10 0.01 0.37
N ALA A 288 5.81 -0.27 0.51
CA ALA A 288 5.33 -1.32 1.40
C ALA A 288 5.12 -2.61 0.61
N LYS A 289 5.84 -3.65 1.01
CA LYS A 289 5.81 -4.99 0.45
C LYS A 289 4.82 -5.83 1.24
N ILE A 290 3.66 -6.09 0.65
CA ILE A 290 2.57 -6.85 1.27
C ILE A 290 2.72 -8.34 0.96
N MET A 291 2.63 -9.15 2.02
CA MET A 291 2.67 -10.60 1.97
C MET A 291 1.33 -11.18 2.42
N GLY A 292 0.74 -12.05 1.60
CA GLY A 292 -0.42 -12.85 1.97
C GLY A 292 -0.06 -14.25 2.48
N PHE A 293 -0.77 -14.69 3.51
CA PHE A 293 -0.66 -16.04 4.07
C PHE A 293 -2.05 -16.65 4.20
N SER A 294 -2.17 -17.94 3.87
CA SER A 294 -3.41 -18.70 4.02
C SER A 294 -3.08 -20.20 4.00
N ASP A 295 -4.06 -21.02 4.35
CA ASP A 295 -3.96 -22.46 4.23
C ASP A 295 -3.92 -22.90 2.75
N ARG A 296 -2.99 -23.79 2.40
CA ARG A 296 -2.75 -24.25 1.03
C ARG A 296 -2.83 -25.76 0.91
N LEU A 297 -3.64 -26.25 -0.03
CA LEU A 297 -3.72 -27.67 -0.35
C LEU A 297 -2.45 -28.14 -1.09
N ARG A 298 -1.80 -29.19 -0.58
CA ARG A 298 -0.67 -29.87 -1.23
C ARG A 298 -1.20 -30.91 -2.23
N LYS A 299 -0.38 -31.27 -3.23
CA LYS A 299 -0.73 -32.28 -4.25
C LYS A 299 -1.11 -33.66 -3.69
N ASN A 300 -0.64 -33.99 -2.49
CA ASN A 300 -0.98 -35.22 -1.79
C ASN A 300 -2.28 -35.13 -0.96
N GLY A 301 -3.04 -34.04 -1.08
CA GLY A 301 -4.29 -33.81 -0.37
C GLY A 301 -4.16 -33.27 1.05
N SER A 302 -2.94 -33.12 1.59
CA SER A 302 -2.73 -32.51 2.91
C SER A 302 -2.77 -30.98 2.87
N VAL A 303 -3.12 -30.33 3.98
CA VAL A 303 -3.15 -28.86 4.10
C VAL A 303 -1.85 -28.36 4.73
N ALA A 304 -1.19 -27.43 4.06
CA ALA A 304 -0.09 -26.64 4.59
C ALA A 304 -0.68 -25.37 5.22
N LYS A 305 -0.53 -25.21 6.54
CA LYS A 305 -1.16 -24.10 7.26
C LYS A 305 -0.37 -22.80 7.12
N MET A 306 -1.08 -21.68 6.92
CA MET A 306 -0.52 -20.32 6.92
C MET A 306 0.73 -20.15 6.04
N GLU A 307 0.71 -20.77 4.86
CA GLU A 307 1.79 -20.66 3.89
C GLU A 307 1.64 -19.36 3.09
N GLN A 308 2.78 -18.79 2.67
CA GLN A 308 2.75 -17.62 1.82
C GLN A 308 2.10 -17.96 0.46
N VAL A 309 1.07 -17.20 0.11
CA VAL A 309 0.37 -17.29 -1.18
C VAL A 309 1.07 -16.47 -2.25
N ASP A 310 0.65 -16.59 -3.50
CA ASP A 310 1.18 -15.77 -4.60
C ASP A 310 0.61 -14.33 -4.58
N ALA A 311 1.13 -13.50 -5.49
CA ALA A 311 0.75 -12.11 -5.57
C ALA A 311 -0.74 -11.92 -5.97
N ASN A 312 -1.32 -12.81 -6.78
CA ASN A 312 -2.72 -12.71 -7.20
C ASN A 312 -3.68 -12.99 -6.04
N ALA A 313 -3.37 -14.00 -5.23
CA ALA A 313 -4.11 -14.26 -4.00
C ALA A 313 -3.96 -13.10 -3.01
N THR A 314 -2.74 -12.55 -2.85
CA THR A 314 -2.49 -11.38 -1.99
C THR A 314 -3.26 -10.14 -2.45
N LEU A 315 -3.34 -9.88 -3.75
CA LEU A 315 -4.17 -8.81 -4.33
C LEU A 315 -5.65 -9.00 -4.00
N SER A 316 -6.14 -10.24 -4.06
CA SER A 316 -7.53 -10.56 -3.71
C SER A 316 -7.80 -10.32 -2.22
N PHE A 317 -6.84 -10.68 -1.34
CA PHE A 317 -6.93 -10.42 0.10
C PHE A 317 -6.98 -8.92 0.40
N LEU A 318 -6.12 -8.13 -0.25
CA LEU A 318 -6.10 -6.66 -0.13
C LEU A 318 -7.45 -6.04 -0.51
N ARG A 319 -8.03 -6.44 -1.64
CA ARG A 319 -9.36 -5.98 -2.08
C ARG A 319 -10.45 -6.37 -1.09
N ASN A 320 -10.42 -7.61 -0.62
CA ASN A 320 -11.38 -8.12 0.37
C ASN A 320 -11.26 -7.41 1.74
N SER A 321 -10.06 -6.97 2.12
CA SER A 321 -9.84 -6.18 3.33
C SER A 321 -10.14 -4.69 3.18
N GLY A 322 -10.54 -4.22 1.98
CA GLY A 322 -10.87 -2.82 1.71
C GLY A 322 -9.65 -1.91 1.54
N PHE A 323 -8.51 -2.44 1.08
CA PHE A 323 -7.37 -1.62 0.69
C PHE A 323 -7.73 -0.71 -0.50
N ASP A 324 -7.44 0.59 -0.38
CA ASP A 324 -7.81 1.62 -1.36
C ASP A 324 -6.59 2.47 -1.77
N GLY A 325 -5.43 1.81 -1.89
CA GLY A 325 -4.17 2.46 -2.22
C GLY A 325 -3.60 2.17 -3.57
N THR A 326 -2.47 2.82 -3.85
CA THR A 326 -1.76 2.66 -5.12
C THR A 326 -0.89 1.40 -5.11
N ILE A 327 -1.27 0.42 -5.94
CA ILE A 327 -0.43 -0.75 -6.25
C ILE A 327 0.56 -0.34 -7.35
N ILE A 328 1.85 -0.43 -7.05
CA ILE A 328 2.92 -0.05 -7.98
C ILE A 328 3.54 -1.26 -8.70
N GLY A 329 3.23 -2.49 -8.26
CA GLY A 329 3.66 -3.69 -8.95
C GLY A 329 3.65 -4.93 -8.06
N THR A 330 4.37 -5.96 -8.52
CA THR A 330 4.57 -7.21 -7.77
C THR A 330 6.03 -7.62 -7.82
N GLU A 331 6.50 -8.26 -6.75
CA GLU A 331 7.85 -8.81 -6.66
C GLU A 331 7.77 -10.26 -6.14
N GLY A 332 7.86 -11.22 -7.06
CA GLY A 332 7.66 -12.63 -6.75
C GLY A 332 6.24 -12.89 -6.20
N LYS A 333 6.15 -13.24 -4.91
CA LYS A 333 4.87 -13.50 -4.22
C LYS A 333 4.25 -12.25 -3.58
N ASN A 334 4.95 -11.13 -3.61
CA ASN A 334 4.60 -9.95 -2.83
C ASN A 334 3.92 -8.90 -3.71
N VAL A 335 3.01 -8.14 -3.11
CA VAL A 335 2.38 -6.98 -3.75
C VAL A 335 3.07 -5.73 -3.25
N LEU A 336 3.50 -4.86 -4.16
CA LEU A 336 4.16 -3.61 -3.83
C LEU A 336 3.14 -2.47 -3.87
N VAL A 337 3.06 -1.73 -2.78
CA VAL A 337 2.22 -0.52 -2.69
C VAL A 337 3.08 0.67 -2.30
N GLU A 338 2.72 1.84 -2.81
CA GLU A 338 3.42 3.08 -2.48
C GLU A 338 2.82 3.72 -1.23
N ILE A 339 3.69 4.22 -0.35
CA ILE A 339 3.29 5.02 0.81
C ILE A 339 4.13 6.30 0.85
N THR A 340 3.60 7.34 1.50
CA THR A 340 4.28 8.64 1.59
C THR A 340 4.41 9.10 3.04
N GLY A 341 5.36 9.99 3.28
CA GLY A 341 5.55 10.62 4.58
C GLY A 341 6.42 11.87 4.49
N ASN A 342 6.77 12.40 5.65
CA ASN A 342 7.67 13.55 5.77
C ASN A 342 8.80 13.25 6.75
N VAL A 343 9.97 13.81 6.46
CA VAL A 343 11.09 13.95 7.40
C VAL A 343 11.35 15.43 7.65
N ASN A 344 11.38 15.81 8.91
CA ASN A 344 11.76 17.14 9.37
C ASN A 344 13.20 17.08 9.89
N ILE A 345 14.06 17.93 9.34
CA ILE A 345 15.48 18.03 9.67
C ILE A 345 15.75 19.42 10.24
N GLN A 346 16.16 19.47 11.50
CA GLN A 346 16.51 20.70 12.21
C GLN A 346 17.89 20.57 12.84
N GLY A 347 18.72 21.59 12.73
CA GLY A 347 19.99 21.63 13.44
C GLY A 347 21.06 22.44 12.74
N ALA A 348 22.29 22.36 13.25
CA ALA A 348 23.43 23.09 12.71
C ALA A 348 24.30 22.20 11.82
N LEU A 349 24.42 22.57 10.54
CA LEU A 349 25.34 21.93 9.59
C LEU A 349 26.80 22.27 9.91
N LYS A 350 27.05 23.55 10.22
CA LYS A 350 28.37 24.09 10.55
C LYS A 350 28.27 25.33 11.43
N TYR A 351 29.43 25.80 11.89
CA TYR A 351 29.56 27.02 12.68
C TYR A 351 30.77 27.82 12.23
N GLU A 352 30.70 29.13 12.42
CA GLU A 352 31.79 30.08 12.24
C GLU A 352 31.96 30.87 13.54
N ILE A 353 33.18 31.34 13.82
CA ILE A 353 33.44 32.25 14.95
C ILE A 353 33.77 33.61 14.37
N GLU A 354 32.96 34.60 14.73
CA GLU A 354 33.14 35.98 14.28
C GLU A 354 33.53 36.87 15.45
N LYS A 355 34.52 37.74 15.22
CA LYS A 355 34.84 38.86 16.09
C LYS A 355 34.29 40.13 15.44
N SER A 356 33.44 40.84 16.17
CA SER A 356 32.89 42.14 15.76
C SER A 356 33.23 43.22 16.78
N ASN A 357 33.50 44.44 16.31
CA ASN A 357 33.59 45.60 17.19
C ASN A 357 32.18 46.04 17.55
N VAL A 358 31.96 46.35 18.83
CA VAL A 358 30.66 46.77 19.35
C VAL A 358 30.81 48.01 20.21
N ILE A 359 29.73 48.74 20.43
CA ILE A 359 29.71 49.81 21.42
C ILE A 359 28.97 49.24 22.63
N LEU A 360 29.69 48.89 23.70
CA LEU A 360 29.06 48.43 24.92
C LEU A 360 28.50 49.63 25.69
N PRO A 361 27.37 49.51 26.42
CA PRO A 361 26.86 50.58 27.26
C PRO A 361 27.93 51.11 28.24
N SER A 362 27.89 52.40 28.57
CA SER A 362 28.78 52.96 29.59
C SER A 362 28.43 52.35 30.95
N LEU A 363 29.44 51.83 31.64
CA LEU A 363 29.35 51.46 33.05
C LEU A 363 29.46 52.76 33.86
N ASN A 364 28.32 53.49 33.98
CA ASN A 364 28.03 54.71 34.76
C ASN A 364 27.53 55.88 33.88
N PRO A 365 26.28 56.35 34.09
CA PRO A 365 26.07 57.73 34.49
C PRO A 365 26.32 57.78 36.00
N ALA A 366 27.48 58.31 36.43
CA ALA A 366 27.61 58.68 37.83
C ALA A 366 26.53 59.75 38.08
N GLY A 367 25.65 59.49 39.06
CA GLY A 367 24.85 60.56 39.64
C GLY A 367 25.83 61.56 40.23
N ASP A 368 25.84 62.77 39.69
CA ASP A 368 26.35 63.95 40.35
C ASP A 368 25.43 64.22 41.56
N ASP A 369 25.66 63.53 42.68
CA ASP A 369 25.31 64.09 43.97
C ASP A 369 26.31 65.21 44.23
N GLN A 370 25.90 66.42 43.86
CA GLN A 370 26.53 67.65 44.30
C GLN A 370 26.56 67.66 45.83
N ILE A 371 27.76 67.47 46.39
CA ILE A 371 28.10 67.98 47.71
C ILE A 371 28.11 69.51 47.56
N VAL A 372 27.01 70.16 47.92
CA VAL A 372 27.00 71.58 48.28
C VAL A 372 27.08 71.62 49.80
N ASP A 373 28.29 71.85 50.29
CA ASP A 373 28.54 72.30 51.65
C ASP A 373 28.69 73.83 51.56
N ASP A 374 27.73 74.58 52.09
CA ASP A 374 27.88 76.00 52.41
C ASP A 374 26.97 76.37 53.61
N HIS A 375 27.60 76.31 54.77
CA HIS A 375 27.52 77.19 55.94
C HIS A 375 26.28 78.08 56.25
N VAL A 376 25.69 77.80 57.45
CA VAL A 376 25.65 78.67 58.67
C VAL A 376 24.66 79.86 58.80
N LEU A 377 24.01 79.92 60.00
CA LEU A 377 23.32 81.02 60.74
C LEU A 377 21.97 81.50 60.16
N VAL A 378 20.84 81.47 60.86
CA VAL A 378 20.49 81.81 62.27
C VAL A 378 19.43 80.86 62.82
#